data_AF-E2CS50-F1
#
_entry.id   AF-E2CS50-F1
#
_cell.length_a   1.000
_cell.length_b   1.000
_cell.length_c   1.000
_cell.angle_alpha   90.00
_cell.angle_beta   90.00
_cell.angle_gamma   90.00
#
_symmetry.space_group_name_H-M   'P 1'
#
loop_
_entity.id
_entity.type
_entity.pdbx_description
1 polymer ?
#
loop_
_entity_poly.entity_id
_entity_poly.type
_entity_poly.pdbx_seq_one_letter_code
_entity_poly.pdbx_strand_id
1 'polypeptide(L)'
;MDLQHRCAGKCRFEADLAQKSKKRLAALLEGGKVQILRQDTDRYGCTLSFVRVNGRDVGDMLVREGLARTWPDSGGGRREPWC
;
A
#
# COMPACT_ATOMS: atom_id res chain seq x y z
N MET A 1 -5.25 -23.48 9.85
CA MET A 1 -5.75 -22.32 10.61
C MET A 1 -5.12 -21.08 10.02
N ASP A 2 -5.88 -20.33 9.23
CA ASP A 2 -5.42 -19.10 8.59
C ASP A 2 -5.15 -18.04 9.67
N LEU A 3 -3.88 -17.69 9.87
CA LEU A 3 -3.49 -16.54 10.68
C LEU A 3 -3.97 -15.29 9.96
N GLN A 4 -5.21 -14.88 10.25
CA GLN A 4 -5.75 -13.60 9.85
C GLN A 4 -4.83 -12.50 10.37
N HIS A 5 -3.90 -12.04 9.54
CA HIS A 5 -3.20 -10.78 9.73
C HIS A 5 -4.26 -9.69 9.74
N ARG A 6 -4.68 -9.29 10.94
CA ARG A 6 -5.75 -8.35 11.18
C ARG A 6 -5.27 -6.96 10.77
N CYS A 7 -5.93 -6.36 9.80
CA CYS A 7 -5.77 -4.93 9.52
C CYS A 7 -6.45 -4.15 10.65
N ALA A 8 -5.74 -3.95 11.76
CA ALA A 8 -6.18 -3.11 12.87
C ALA A 8 -5.92 -1.64 12.51
N GLY A 9 -6.99 -0.86 12.33
CA GLY A 9 -6.94 0.60 12.22
C GLY A 9 -7.31 1.26 13.55
N LYS A 10 -7.01 2.55 13.71
CA LYS A 10 -7.39 3.34 14.89
C LYS A 10 -8.91 3.51 15.01
N CYS A 11 -9.63 3.47 13.89
CA CYS A 11 -11.08 3.44 13.83
C CYS A 11 -11.58 2.41 12.80
N ARG A 12 -12.88 2.10 12.85
CA ARG A 12 -13.54 1.13 11.97
C ARG A 12 -13.37 1.48 10.48
N PHE A 13 -13.40 2.76 10.14
CA PHE A 13 -13.22 3.24 8.77
C PHE A 13 -11.81 2.93 8.23
N GLU A 14 -10.77 3.20 9.02
CA GLU A 14 -9.39 2.87 8.65
C GLU A 14 -9.18 1.36 8.51
N ALA A 15 -9.77 0.56 9.40
CA ALA A 15 -9.68 -0.90 9.32
C ALA A 15 -10.36 -1.46 8.05
N ASP A 16 -11.53 -0.92 7.68
CA ASP A 16 -12.24 -1.28 6.46
C ASP A 16 -11.44 -0.90 5.21
N LEU A 17 -10.89 0.32 5.16
CA LEU A 17 -10.00 0.76 4.08
C LEU A 17 -8.77 -0.14 3.95
N ALA A 18 -8.12 -0.50 5.06
CA ALA A 18 -6.96 -1.38 5.03
C ALA A 18 -7.31 -2.78 4.49
N GLN A 19 -8.47 -3.33 4.84
CA GLN A 19 -8.94 -4.60 4.28
C GLN A 19 -9.26 -4.50 2.78
N LYS A 20 -9.90 -3.42 2.36
CA LYS A 20 -10.19 -3.16 0.93
C LYS A 20 -8.90 -3.01 0.13
N SER A 21 -7.96 -2.22 0.64
CA SER A 21 -6.63 -2.01 0.03
C SER A 21 -5.86 -3.32 -0.11
N LYS A 22 -5.81 -4.14 0.94
CA LYS A 22 -5.20 -5.48 0.91
C LYS A 22 -5.80 -6.38 -0.17
N LYS A 23 -7.13 -6.50 -0.20
CA LYS A 23 -7.84 -7.33 -1.19
C LYS A 23 -7.60 -6.81 -2.61
N ARG A 24 -7.63 -5.50 -2.80
CA ARG A 24 -7.41 -4.89 -4.11
C ARG A 24 -5.98 -5.11 -4.60
N LEU A 25 -4.99 -4.93 -3.73
CA LEU A 25 -3.59 -5.21 -4.03
C LEU A 25 -3.40 -6.66 -4.48
N ALA A 26 -3.96 -7.64 -3.73
CA ALA A 26 -3.88 -9.05 -4.12
C ALA A 26 -4.45 -9.29 -5.53
N ALA A 27 -5.66 -8.78 -5.80
CA ALA A 27 -6.29 -8.92 -7.11
C ALA A 27 -5.48 -8.27 -8.25
N LEU A 28 -4.80 -7.14 -8.00
CA LEU A 28 -3.91 -6.51 -8.98
C LEU A 28 -2.69 -7.38 -9.27
N LEU A 29 -2.05 -7.92 -8.23
CA LEU A 29 -0.85 -8.74 -8.38
C LEU A 29 -1.14 -10.08 -9.09
N GLU A 30 -2.32 -10.66 -8.86
CA GLU A 30 -2.77 -11.88 -9.55
C GLU A 30 -3.10 -11.63 -11.03
N GLY A 31 -3.38 -10.38 -11.42
CA GLY A 31 -3.85 -9.99 -12.74
C GLY A 31 -2.77 -9.81 -13.82
N GLY A 32 -1.50 -10.07 -13.55
CA GLY A 32 -0.48 -9.97 -14.60
C GLY A 32 0.98 -10.01 -14.16
N LYS A 33 1.84 -9.51 -15.05
CA LYS A 33 3.29 -9.53 -14.82
C LYS A 33 3.67 -8.48 -13.79
N VAL A 34 4.17 -8.93 -12.64
CA VAL A 34 4.68 -8.09 -11.55
C VAL A 34 6.13 -7.69 -11.81
N GLN A 35 6.43 -6.42 -11.62
CA GLN A 35 7.78 -5.85 -11.62
C GLN A 35 8.00 -5.07 -10.32
N ILE A 36 9.13 -5.31 -9.66
CA ILE A 36 9.50 -4.61 -8.43
C ILE A 36 10.76 -3.80 -8.70
N LEU A 37 10.65 -2.47 -8.62
CA LEU A 37 11.77 -1.54 -8.74
C LEU A 37 12.17 -1.10 -7.34
N ARG A 38 13.28 -1.63 -6.84
CA ARG A 38 13.81 -1.30 -5.52
C ARG A 38 14.56 0.03 -5.59
N GLN A 39 14.27 0.93 -4.66
CA GLN A 39 14.90 2.25 -4.61
C GLN A 39 15.93 2.32 -3.50
N ASP A 40 15.47 2.12 -2.26
CA ASP A 40 16.25 2.43 -1.07
C ASP A 40 15.92 1.44 0.05
N THR A 41 16.53 1.62 1.22
CA THR A 41 16.24 0.86 2.43
C THR A 41 16.07 1.85 3.57
N ASP A 42 14.88 1.85 4.18
CA ASP A 42 14.61 2.71 5.33
C ASP A 42 15.54 2.37 6.52
N ARG A 43 15.63 3.29 7.51
CA ARG A 43 16.45 3.15 8.72
C ARG A 43 16.26 1.84 9.49
N TYR A 44 15.13 1.16 9.32
CA TYR A 44 14.84 -0.14 9.94
C TYR A 44 15.24 -1.35 9.09
N GLY A 45 15.88 -1.16 7.93
CA GLY A 45 16.28 -2.24 7.03
C GLY A 45 15.18 -2.69 6.06
N CYS A 46 14.08 -1.96 5.96
CA CYS A 46 12.99 -2.29 5.04
C CYS A 46 13.23 -1.68 3.65
N THR A 47 13.20 -2.50 2.60
CA THR A 47 13.33 -2.03 1.22
C THR A 47 12.14 -1.17 0.79
N LEU A 48 12.41 0.06 0.35
CA LEU A 48 11.45 0.94 -0.32
C LEU A 48 11.47 0.62 -1.82
N SER A 49 10.28 0.41 -2.40
CA SER A 49 10.19 -0.04 -3.79
C SER A 49 8.87 0.36 -4.45
N PHE A 50 8.93 0.56 -5.76
CA PHE A 50 7.74 0.67 -6.62
C PHE A 50 7.35 -0.71 -7.15
N VAL A 51 6.06 -0.95 -7.23
CA VAL A 51 5.51 -2.19 -7.78
C VAL A 51 4.67 -1.84 -9.00
N ARG A 52 4.95 -2.50 -10.12
CA ARG A 52 4.18 -2.36 -11.36
C ARG A 52 3.53 -3.68 -11.74
N VAL A 53 2.30 -3.61 -12.25
CA VAL A 53 1.59 -4.73 -12.88
C VAL A 53 1.27 -4.34 -14.31
N ASN A 54 1.69 -5.16 -15.27
CA ASN A 54 1.48 -4.89 -16.71
C ASN A 54 1.94 -3.46 -17.11
N GLY A 55 3.04 -3.00 -16.53
CA GLY A 55 3.62 -1.68 -16.78
C GLY A 55 2.97 -0.50 -16.04
N ARG A 56 1.91 -0.72 -15.24
CA ARG A 56 1.22 0.34 -14.47
C ARG A 56 1.61 0.29 -13.00
N ASP A 57 1.82 1.46 -12.39
CA ASP A 57 2.17 1.55 -10.97
C ASP A 57 0.99 1.20 -10.05
N VAL A 58 1.20 0.22 -9.17
CA VAL A 58 0.17 -0.31 -8.28
C VAL A 58 -0.15 0.67 -7.16
N GLY A 59 0.85 1.40 -6.65
CA GLY A 59 0.64 2.40 -5.61
C GLY A 59 -0.27 3.53 -6.11
N ASP A 60 0.01 4.07 -7.28
CA ASP A 60 -0.81 5.08 -7.95
C ASP A 60 -2.25 4.59 -8.22
N MET A 61 -2.41 3.33 -8.65
CA MET A 61 -3.73 2.74 -8.82
C MET A 61 -4.53 2.72 -7.50
N LEU A 62 -3.91 2.30 -6.39
CA LEU A 62 -4.56 2.30 -5.08
C LEU A 62 -4.90 3.71 -4.59
N VAL A 63 -4.03 4.70 -4.85
CA VAL A 63 -4.30 6.11 -4.53
C VAL A 63 -5.50 6.64 -5.32
N ARG A 64 -5.52 6.41 -6.63
CA ARG A 64 -6.65 6.82 -7.49
C ARG A 64 -7.98 6.17 -7.12
N GLU A 65 -7.94 4.96 -6.58
CA GLU A 65 -9.12 4.25 -6.07
C GLU A 65 -9.52 4.68 -4.63
N GLY A 66 -8.78 5.61 -4.01
CA GLY A 66 -9.04 6.07 -2.64
C GLY A 66 -8.68 5.05 -1.55
N LEU A 67 -7.86 4.04 -1.88
CA LEU A 67 -7.45 2.95 -0.99
C LEU A 67 -6.05 3.16 -0.37
N ALA A 68 -5.35 4.21 -0.81
CA ALA A 68 -4.07 4.66 -0.26
C ALA A 68 -3.94 6.19 -0.41
N ARG A 69 -2.90 6.78 0.20
CA ARG A 69 -2.53 8.19 0.03
C ARG A 69 -1.07 8.29 -0.39
N THR A 70 -0.74 9.36 -1.09
CA THR A 70 0.65 9.72 -1.33
C THR A 70 1.33 10.04 0.00
N TRP A 71 2.57 9.62 0.14
CA TRP A 71 3.40 10.10 1.25
C TRP A 71 3.82 11.54 0.94
N PRO A 72 3.80 12.48 1.91
CA PRO A 72 4.28 13.84 1.66
C PRO A 72 5.77 13.80 1.30
N ASP A 73 6.12 14.42 0.18
CA ASP A 73 7.49 14.42 -0.38
C ASP A 73 8.52 15.11 0.53
N SER A 74 8.07 15.99 1.42
CA SER A 74 8.95 16.63 2.41
C SER A 74 9.38 15.61 3.45
N GLY A 75 10.68 15.35 3.60
CA GLY A 75 11.32 14.35 4.46
C GLY A 75 11.00 14.34 5.97
N GLY A 76 9.90 14.98 6.40
CA GLY A 76 9.27 14.88 7.73
C GLY A 76 7.75 14.74 7.67
N GLY A 77 7.17 14.32 6.53
CA GLY A 77 5.73 14.17 6.34
C GLY A 77 5.04 13.40 7.46
N ARG A 78 4.06 14.03 8.12
CA ARG A 78 3.21 13.33 9.09
C ARG A 78 2.18 12.50 8.33
N ARG A 79 1.94 11.27 8.81
CA ARG A 79 0.77 10.48 8.38
C ARG A 79 -0.48 11.29 8.65
N GLU A 80 -1.18 11.65 7.58
CA GLU A 80 -2.54 12.17 7.70
C GLU A 80 -3.45 11.06 8.24
N PRO A 81 -4.33 11.36 9.20
CA PRO A 81 -5.18 10.34 9.76
C PRO A 81 -6.34 10.01 8.80
N TRP A 82 -6.84 8.78 8.91
CA TRP A 82 -8.01 8.29 8.18
C TRP A 82 -9.32 8.51 8.96
N CYS A 83 -9.18 8.70 10.26
CA CYS A 83 -10.16 9.26 11.17
C CYS A 83 -9.78 10.74 11.39
#